data_AF-A0A090X261-F1
#
_entry.id   AF-A0A090X261-F1
#
_cell.length_a   1.000
_cell.length_b   1.000
_cell.length_c   1.000
_cell.angle_alpha   90.00
_cell.angle_beta   90.00
_cell.angle_gamma   90.00
#
_symmetry.space_group_name_H-M   'P 1'
#
loop_
_entity.id
_entity.type
_entity.pdbx_description
1 polymer ?
#
loop_
_entity_poly.entity_id
_entity_poly.type
_entity_poly.pdbx_seq_one_letter_code
_entity_poly.pdbx_strand_id
1 'polypeptide(L)'
;MGKKIKADDLTTVEGIGPKIAELFHNNNIKTWHSLSTSSIEERRNVLNSGGKRFEIHNPESWALQAGMAFDGKWKELAKWQDEHKGGRM
;
A
#
# COMPACT_ATOMS: atom_id res chain seq x y z
N MET A 1 -4.08 -22.95 -5.12
CA MET A 1 -4.41 -22.47 -3.76
C MET A 1 -4.65 -20.96 -3.85
N GLY A 2 -5.87 -20.48 -3.65
CA GLY A 2 -6.17 -19.04 -3.66
C GLY A 2 -5.66 -18.39 -2.38
N LYS A 3 -4.90 -17.30 -2.48
CA LYS A 3 -4.53 -16.48 -1.30
C LYS A 3 -5.82 -16.04 -0.60
N LYS A 4 -5.94 -16.32 0.70
CA LYS A 4 -7.03 -15.80 1.51
C LYS A 4 -6.80 -14.30 1.70
N ILE A 5 -7.65 -13.49 1.07
CA ILE A 5 -7.57 -12.04 1.20
C ILE A 5 -8.19 -11.64 2.53
N LYS A 6 -7.41 -10.95 3.36
CA LYS A 6 -7.89 -10.34 4.60
C LYS A 6 -8.28 -8.89 4.27
N ALA A 7 -9.52 -8.53 4.56
CA ALA A 7 -10.01 -7.17 4.36
C ALA A 7 -9.06 -6.16 5.04
N ASP A 8 -8.76 -5.08 4.32
CA ASP A 8 -7.91 -3.98 4.79
C ASP A 8 -6.46 -4.36 5.14
N ASP A 9 -6.00 -5.53 4.70
CA ASP A 9 -4.59 -5.89 4.81
C ASP A 9 -3.76 -5.06 3.82
N LEU A 10 -3.13 -4.00 4.34
CA LEU A 10 -2.29 -3.10 3.55
C LEU A 10 -1.08 -3.81 2.92
N THR A 11 -0.69 -4.99 3.42
CA THR A 11 0.40 -5.78 2.82
C THR A 11 0.03 -6.40 1.47
N THR A 12 -1.23 -6.27 1.06
CA THR A 12 -1.69 -6.60 -0.30
C THR A 12 -1.15 -5.62 -1.35
N VAL A 13 -0.75 -4.41 -0.93
CA VAL A 13 -0.10 -3.42 -1.77
C VAL A 13 1.39 -3.73 -1.88
N GLU A 14 1.89 -3.88 -3.10
CA GLU A 14 3.29 -4.15 -3.36
C GLU A 14 4.16 -2.97 -2.89
N GLY A 15 5.23 -3.30 -2.16
CA GLY A 15 6.10 -2.33 -1.48
C GLY A 15 5.70 -2.03 -0.04
N ILE A 16 4.51 -2.46 0.42
CA ILE A 16 4.10 -2.36 1.82
C ILE A 16 4.35 -3.69 2.54
N GLY A 17 5.46 -3.76 3.28
CA GLY A 17 5.71 -4.86 4.20
C GLY A 17 4.97 -4.69 5.55
N PRO A 18 4.97 -5.72 6.42
CA PRO A 18 4.27 -5.67 7.71
C PRO A 18 4.64 -4.47 8.59
N LYS A 19 5.90 -4.01 8.54
CA LYS A 19 6.37 -2.86 9.31
C LYS A 19 5.91 -1.51 8.76
N ILE A 20 5.71 -1.41 7.45
CA ILE A 20 5.13 -0.20 6.84
C ILE A 20 3.63 -0.19 7.14
N ALA A 21 2.93 -1.32 7.00
CA ALA A 21 1.52 -1.42 7.37
C ALA A 21 1.27 -1.01 8.84
N GLU A 22 2.10 -1.50 9.77
CA GLU A 22 2.06 -1.10 11.19
C GLU A 22 2.26 0.42 11.35
N LEU A 23 3.20 1.01 10.62
CA LEU A 23 3.47 2.45 10.64
C LEU A 23 2.26 3.28 10.16
N PHE A 24 1.61 2.85 9.08
CA PHE A 24 0.36 3.47 8.60
C PHE A 24 -0.79 3.33 9.61
N HIS A 25 -0.94 2.15 10.21
CA HIS A 25 -1.97 1.92 11.22
C HIS A 25 -1.80 2.83 12.44
N ASN A 26 -0.56 3.06 12.88
CA ASN A 26 -0.22 3.99 13.96
C ASN A 26 -0.52 5.46 13.61
N ASN A 27 -0.58 5.77 12.31
CA ASN A 27 -0.95 7.08 11.77
C ASN A 27 -2.41 7.14 11.26
N ASN A 28 -3.29 6.26 11.77
CA ASN A 28 -4.73 6.21 11.45
C ASN A 28 -5.11 5.86 9.99
N ILE A 29 -4.16 5.40 9.17
CA ILE A 29 -4.42 4.83 7.85
C ILE A 29 -4.48 3.32 8.01
N LYS A 30 -5.69 2.78 8.19
CA LYS A 30 -5.92 1.38 8.58
C LYS A 30 -6.66 0.55 7.53
N THR A 31 -7.16 1.19 6.49
CA THR A 31 -8.02 0.57 5.47
C THR A 31 -7.48 0.85 4.07
N TRP A 32 -7.83 -0.01 3.12
CA TRP A 32 -7.49 0.23 1.72
C TRP A 32 -8.06 1.55 1.22
N HIS A 33 -9.28 1.89 1.65
CA HIS A 33 -9.89 3.19 1.36
C HIS A 33 -9.06 4.36 1.91
N SER A 34 -8.66 4.31 3.18
CA SER A 34 -7.85 5.39 3.77
C SER A 34 -6.51 5.57 3.07
N LEU A 35 -5.89 4.47 2.63
CA LEU A 35 -4.64 4.52 1.89
C LEU A 35 -4.85 5.01 0.45
N SER A 36 -5.95 4.64 -0.21
CA SER A 36 -6.27 5.06 -1.57
C SER A 36 -6.59 6.56 -1.68
N THR A 37 -7.18 7.13 -0.63
CA THR A 37 -7.48 8.57 -0.57
C THR A 37 -6.32 9.40 -0.04
N SER A 38 -5.27 8.78 0.47
CA SER A 38 -4.11 9.51 1.02
C SER A 38 -3.25 10.14 -0.08
N SER A 39 -2.86 11.39 0.16
CA SER A 39 -1.91 12.10 -0.69
C SER A 39 -0.53 11.45 -0.66
N ILE A 40 0.30 11.78 -1.65
CA ILE A 40 1.69 11.32 -1.68
C ILE A 40 2.50 11.91 -0.51
N GLU A 41 2.20 13.14 -0.14
CA GLU A 41 2.85 13.86 0.97
C GLU A 41 2.52 13.21 2.31
N GLU A 42 1.26 12.86 2.57
CA GLU A 42 0.86 12.14 3.78
C GLU A 42 1.57 10.79 3.89
N ARG A 43 1.59 10.00 2.81
CA ARG A 43 2.31 8.71 2.79
C ARG A 43 3.81 8.90 3.06
N ARG A 44 4.44 9.92 2.47
CA ARG A 44 5.85 10.23 2.71
C ARG A 44 6.09 10.66 4.16
N ASN A 45 5.22 11.50 4.73
CA ASN A 45 5.30 11.93 6.12
C ASN A 45 5.18 10.75 7.10
N VAL A 46 4.27 9.81 6.82
CA VAL A 46 4.15 8.57 7.58
C VAL A 46 5.45 7.78 7.52
N LEU A 47 6.03 7.57 6.33
CA LEU A 47 7.32 6.87 6.21
C LEU A 47 8.45 7.57 6.98
N ASN A 48 8.54 8.89 6.87
CA ASN A 48 9.54 9.70 7.57
C ASN A 48 9.40 9.58 9.10
N SER A 49 8.17 9.45 9.62
CA SER A 49 7.93 9.24 11.06
C SER A 49 8.51 7.93 11.60
N GLY A 50 8.70 6.92 10.74
CA GLY A 50 9.33 5.65 11.09
C GLY A 50 10.87 5.65 11.06
N GLY A 51 11.48 6.74 10.56
CA GLY A 51 12.92 6.91 10.43
C GLY A 51 13.52 6.48 9.08
N LYS A 52 14.80 6.80 8.88
CA LYS A 52 15.54 6.70 7.60
C LYS A 52 15.40 5.40 6.83
N ARG A 53 15.23 4.26 7.51
CA ARG A 53 15.08 2.95 6.85
C ARG A 53 13.82 2.84 5.99
N PHE A 54 12.81 3.67 6.23
CA PHE A 54 11.56 3.66 5.46
C PHE A 54 11.56 4.68 4.32
N GLU A 55 12.42 5.70 4.37
CA GLU A 55 12.51 6.78 3.36
C GLU A 55 12.85 6.26 1.96
N ILE A 56 13.55 5.13 1.87
CA ILE A 56 13.94 4.49 0.60
C ILE A 56 12.75 3.91 -0.18
N HIS A 57 11.59 3.73 0.46
CA HIS A 57 10.42 3.18 -0.21
C HIS A 57 9.76 4.25 -1.09
N ASN A 58 9.25 3.83 -2.25
CA ASN A 58 8.49 4.72 -3.14
C ASN A 58 6.98 4.52 -2.90
N PRO A 59 6.28 5.49 -2.29
CA PRO A 59 4.85 5.37 -2.02
C PRO A 59 3.94 5.69 -3.22
N GLU A 60 4.47 6.10 -4.39
CA GLU A 60 3.69 6.63 -5.52
C GLU A 60 2.49 5.75 -5.92
N SER A 61 2.73 4.46 -6.13
CA SER A 61 1.70 3.52 -6.59
C SER A 61 0.76 2.99 -5.50
N TRP A 62 1.04 3.28 -4.23
CA TRP A 62 0.29 2.66 -3.12
C TRP A 62 -1.19 3.03 -3.09
N ALA A 63 -1.52 4.28 -3.37
CA ALA A 63 -2.92 4.71 -3.44
C ALA A 63 -3.69 4.01 -4.58
N LEU A 64 -3.06 3.84 -5.75
CA LEU A 64 -3.66 3.16 -6.89
C LEU A 64 -3.95 1.68 -6.58
N GLN A 65 -2.95 0.98 -6.05
CA GLN A 65 -3.08 -0.43 -5.67
C GLN A 65 -4.11 -0.62 -4.55
N ALA A 66 -4.11 0.25 -3.54
CA ALA A 66 -5.10 0.23 -2.47
C ALA A 66 -6.52 0.51 -2.99
N GLY A 67 -6.67 1.41 -3.97
CA GLY A 67 -7.95 1.64 -4.64
C GLY A 67 -8.47 0.40 -5.35
N MET A 68 -7.63 -0.31 -6.09
CA MET A 68 -8.00 -1.59 -6.72
C MET A 68 -8.38 -2.66 -5.68
N ALA A 69 -7.66 -2.72 -4.55
CA ALA A 69 -7.98 -3.63 -3.45
C ALA A 69 -9.32 -3.29 -2.79
N PHE A 70 -9.59 -2.01 -2.54
CA PHE A 70 -10.86 -1.51 -2.01
C PHE A 70 -12.04 -1.84 -2.93
N ASP A 71 -11.87 -1.64 -4.24
CA ASP A 71 -12.88 -1.96 -5.25
C ASP A 71 -13.06 -3.47 -5.49
N GLY A 72 -12.25 -4.33 -4.85
CA GLY A 72 -12.27 -5.77 -5.06
C GLY A 72 -11.77 -6.21 -6.44
N LYS A 73 -11.02 -5.34 -7.14
CA LYS A 73 -10.46 -5.58 -8.49
C LYS A 73 -9.20 -6.45 -8.44
N TRP A 74 -9.30 -7.61 -7.80
CA TRP A 74 -8.16 -8.49 -7.52
C TRP A 74 -7.41 -8.97 -8.76
N LYS A 75 -8.13 -9.21 -9.86
CA LYS A 75 -7.53 -9.61 -11.14
C LYS A 75 -6.73 -8.47 -11.78
N GLU A 76 -7.27 -7.26 -11.71
CA GLU A 76 -6.60 -6.07 -12.24
C GLU A 76 -5.38 -5.70 -11.39
N LEU A 77 -5.52 -5.76 -10.06
CA LEU A 77 -4.42 -5.55 -9.13
C LEU A 77 -3.28 -6.54 -9.39
N ALA A 78 -3.59 -7.83 -9.50
CA ALA A 78 -2.59 -8.86 -9.77
C ALA A 78 -1.88 -8.62 -11.12
N LYS A 79 -2.64 -8.31 -12.18
CA LYS A 79 -2.09 -7.99 -13.49
C LYS A 79 -1.18 -6.76 -13.42
N TRP A 80 -1.63 -5.70 -12.75
CA TRP A 80 -0.85 -4.47 -12.61
C TRP A 80 0.48 -4.72 -11.87
N GLN A 81 0.46 -5.49 -10.77
CA GLN A 81 1.65 -5.87 -10.00
C GLN A 81 2.62 -6.74 -10.81
N ASP A 82 2.10 -7.68 -11.60
CA ASP A 82 2.93 -8.52 -12.49
C ASP A 82 3.64 -7.71 -13.58
N GLU A 83 2.96 -6.70 -14.13
CA GLU A 83 3.49 -5.80 -15.17
C GLU A 83 4.45 -4.74 -14.59
N HIS A 84 4.21 -4.27 -13.36
CA HIS A 84 4.93 -3.16 -12.71
C HIS A 84 5.75 -3.65 -11.52
N LYS A 85 6.57 -4.69 -11.72
CA LYS A 85 7.38 -5.31 -10.66
C LYS A 85 8.17 -4.27 -9.85
N GLY A 86 7.96 -4.28 -8.54
CA GLY A 86 8.53 -3.32 -7.60
C GLY A 86 7.70 -2.06 -7.38
N GLY A 87 6.48 -1.99 -7.92
CA GLY A 87 5.53 -0.89 -7.68
C GLY A 87 5.93 0.45 -8.31
N ARG A 88 6.73 0.44 -9.38
CA ARG A 88 7.15 1.65 -10.11
C ARG A 88 6.14 1.96 -11.23
N MET A 89 5.71 3.22 -11.30
CA MET A 89 4.97 3.76 -12.46
C MET A 89 5.94 4.10 -13.60
#